data_AF-A0A351V8X0-F1
#
_entry.id   AF-A0A351V8X0-F1
#
_cell.length_a   1.000
_cell.length_b   1.000
_cell.length_c   1.000
_cell.angle_alpha   90.00
_cell.angle_beta   90.00
_cell.angle_gamma   90.00
#
_symmetry.space_group_name_H-M   'P 1'
#
loop_
_entity.id
_entity.type
_entity.pdbx_description
1 polymer ?
#
loop_
_entity_poly.entity_id
_entity_poly.type
_entity_poly.pdbx_seq_one_letter_code
_entity_poly.pdbx_strand_id
1 'polypeptide(L)'
;MGFDKSEYEKGTLRHIGESNEEWFLTCWLRWKRTVSLSNEQREALFQWAEEHVTKRVQGIMEGNHRNYYGECAAYIAALGEARESGGEQNGKQATMAKYMDAYSRRSAFRQEMRGYGMVDGRKK
;
A
#
# COMPACT_ATOMS: atom_id res chain seq x y z
N MET A 1 -7.77 -14.96 -1.36
CA MET A 1 -8.81 -13.98 -1.01
C MET A 1 -9.82 -14.72 -0.14
N GLY A 2 -10.20 -14.23 1.03
CA GLY A 2 -11.07 -14.94 1.98
C GLY A 2 -12.57 -14.71 1.79
N PHE A 3 -12.98 -14.24 0.60
CA PHE A 3 -14.37 -13.97 0.30
C PHE A 3 -15.07 -15.25 -0.15
N ASP A 4 -16.22 -15.57 0.44
CA ASP A 4 -17.06 -16.70 0.07
C ASP A 4 -18.47 -16.19 -0.26
N LYS A 5 -18.92 -16.38 -1.50
CA LYS A 5 -20.24 -15.94 -1.92
C LYS A 5 -21.34 -16.70 -1.19
N SER A 6 -21.13 -17.96 -0.80
CA SER A 6 -22.17 -18.77 -0.15
C SER A 6 -22.59 -18.18 1.19
N GLU A 7 -21.64 -17.63 1.96
CA GLU A 7 -21.92 -16.88 3.18
C GLU A 7 -22.66 -15.57 2.90
N TYR A 8 -22.31 -14.88 1.80
CA TYR A 8 -23.01 -13.68 1.35
C TYR A 8 -24.46 -13.97 0.91
N GLU A 9 -24.69 -15.06 0.18
CA GLU A 9 -26.00 -15.55 -0.24
C GLU A 9 -26.88 -15.88 0.97
N LYS A 10 -26.33 -16.54 2.00
CA LYS A 10 -27.03 -16.79 3.28
C LYS A 10 -27.49 -15.49 3.94
N GLY A 11 -26.62 -14.48 3.99
CA GLY A 11 -26.93 -13.18 4.61
C GLY A 11 -27.91 -12.32 3.81
N THR A 12 -28.05 -12.56 2.50
CA THR A 12 -28.91 -11.76 1.61
C THR A 12 -30.13 -12.51 1.06
N LEU A 13 -30.22 -13.82 1.34
CA LEU A 13 -31.24 -14.74 0.82
C LEU A 13 -31.40 -14.68 -0.70
N ARG A 14 -30.29 -14.46 -1.41
CA ARG A 14 -30.26 -14.26 -2.85
C ARG A 14 -29.27 -15.22 -3.47
N HIS A 15 -29.64 -15.88 -4.56
CA HIS A 15 -28.73 -16.73 -5.32
C HIS A 15 -27.91 -15.88 -6.30
N ILE A 16 -26.60 -16.11 -6.34
CA ILE A 16 -25.61 -15.39 -7.14
C ILE A 16 -25.00 -16.38 -8.13
N GLY A 17 -25.23 -16.14 -9.43
CA GLY A 17 -24.79 -17.03 -10.50
C GLY A 17 -23.30 -16.91 -10.82
N GLU A 18 -22.73 -15.73 -10.55
CA GLU A 18 -21.32 -15.38 -10.78
C GLU A 18 -20.35 -16.17 -9.88
N SER A 19 -19.08 -16.24 -10.26
CA SER A 19 -18.04 -16.83 -9.42
C SER A 19 -17.79 -16.02 -8.13
N ASN A 20 -17.05 -16.59 -7.18
CA ASN A 20 -16.65 -15.87 -5.96
C ASN A 20 -15.89 -14.58 -6.30
N GLU A 21 -14.97 -14.65 -7.25
CA GLU A 21 -14.13 -13.53 -7.68
C GLU A 21 -14.93 -12.45 -8.40
N GLU A 22 -15.82 -12.84 -9.31
CA GLU A 22 -16.69 -11.94 -10.06
C GLU A 22 -17.66 -11.21 -9.12
N TRP A 23 -18.24 -11.94 -8.18
CA TRP A 23 -19.16 -11.35 -7.21
C TRP A 23 -18.44 -10.44 -6.22
N PHE A 24 -17.26 -10.85 -5.72
CA PHE A 24 -16.41 -9.98 -4.91
C PHE A 24 -16.12 -8.67 -5.65
N LEU A 25 -15.68 -8.75 -6.91
CA LEU A 25 -15.38 -7.58 -7.72
C LEU A 25 -16.61 -6.69 -7.88
N THR A 26 -17.79 -7.28 -8.10
CA THR A 26 -19.06 -6.56 -8.20
C THR A 26 -19.39 -5.81 -6.90
N CYS A 27 -19.32 -6.50 -5.75
CA CYS A 27 -19.52 -5.89 -4.43
C CYS A 27 -18.51 -4.76 -4.16
N TRP A 28 -17.23 -5.02 -4.45
CA TRP A 28 -16.15 -4.07 -4.25
C TRP A 28 -16.33 -2.80 -5.09
N LEU A 29 -16.63 -2.95 -6.39
CA LEU A 29 -16.89 -1.82 -7.28
C LEU A 29 -18.13 -1.02 -6.86
N ARG A 30 -19.18 -1.71 -6.39
CA ARG A 30 -20.37 -1.06 -5.85
C ARG A 30 -20.02 -0.24 -4.60
N TRP A 31 -19.35 -0.85 -3.64
CA TRP A 31 -18.89 -0.17 -2.42
C TRP A 31 -18.04 1.06 -2.75
N LYS A 32 -17.07 0.91 -3.66
CA LYS A 32 -16.18 1.99 -4.10
C LYS A 32 -16.94 3.18 -4.73
N ARG A 33 -18.09 2.95 -5.37
CA ARG A 33 -18.96 4.01 -5.90
C ARG A 33 -19.83 4.67 -4.83
N THR A 34 -20.19 3.93 -3.79
CA THR A 34 -21.06 4.44 -2.72
C THR A 34 -20.29 5.16 -1.61
N VAL A 35 -19.04 4.80 -1.39
CA VAL A 35 -18.19 5.46 -0.40
C VAL A 35 -17.60 6.72 -1.01
N SER A 36 -18.06 7.87 -0.54
CA SER A 36 -17.38 9.14 -0.74
C SER A 36 -16.48 9.39 0.47
N LEU A 37 -15.19 9.56 0.22
CA LEU A 37 -14.24 10.04 1.22
C LEU A 37 -13.98 11.51 0.94
N SER A 38 -14.11 12.34 1.96
CA SER A 38 -13.63 13.71 1.87
C SER A 38 -12.09 13.72 1.77
N ASN A 39 -11.53 14.84 1.32
CA ASN A 39 -10.07 14.98 1.26
C ASN A 39 -9.44 14.85 2.65
N GLU A 40 -10.10 15.36 3.69
CA GLU A 40 -9.65 15.26 5.09
C GLU A 40 -9.64 13.82 5.58
N GLN A 41 -10.67 13.03 5.25
CA GLN A 41 -10.72 11.61 5.62
C GLN A 41 -9.65 10.80 4.88
N ARG A 42 -9.44 11.08 3.59
CA ARG A 42 -8.38 10.44 2.79
C ARG A 42 -7.00 10.77 3.37
N GLU A 43 -6.76 12.03 3.74
CA GLU A 43 -5.50 12.44 4.35
C GLU A 43 -5.28 11.75 5.70
N ALA A 44 -6.30 11.70 6.55
CA ALA A 44 -6.22 10.99 7.83
C ALA A 44 -5.89 9.49 7.66
N LEU A 45 -6.44 8.84 6.62
CA LEU A 45 -6.11 7.45 6.28
C LEU A 45 -4.67 7.31 5.79
N PHE A 46 -4.17 8.23 4.96
CA PHE A 46 -2.78 8.22 4.52
C PHE A 46 -1.81 8.46 5.67
N GLN A 47 -2.13 9.39 6.58
CA GLN A 47 -1.33 9.64 7.77
C GLN A 47 -1.27 8.39 8.66
N TRP A 48 -2.42 7.77 8.93
CA TRP A 48 -2.48 6.52 9.71
C TRP A 48 -1.65 5.42 9.04
N ALA A 49 -1.80 5.22 7.72
CA ALA A 49 -1.03 4.22 6.98
C ALA A 49 0.48 4.51 7.04
N GLU A 50 0.88 5.77 6.84
CA GLU A 50 2.28 6.17 6.92
C GLU A 50 2.87 5.94 8.32
N GLU A 51 2.13 6.21 9.38
CA GLU A 51 2.58 5.95 10.76
C GLU A 51 2.87 4.46 10.99
N HIS A 52 2.00 3.57 10.52
CA HIS A 52 2.20 2.13 10.64
C HIS A 52 3.37 1.63 9.81
N VAL A 53 3.48 2.09 8.55
CA VAL A 53 4.62 1.77 7.70
C VAL A 53 5.91 2.26 8.34
N THR A 54 5.93 3.50 8.84
CA THR A 54 7.11 4.07 9.52
C THR A 54 7.52 3.25 10.72
N LYS A 55 6.58 2.90 11.61
CA LYS A 55 6.84 2.07 12.79
C LYS A 55 7.43 0.72 12.42
N ARG A 56 6.86 0.04 11.40
CA ARG A 56 7.36 -1.24 10.91
C ARG A 56 8.79 -1.12 10.37
N VAL A 57 9.03 -0.13 9.51
CA VAL A 57 10.34 0.12 8.90
C VAL A 57 11.37 0.40 10.00
N GLN A 58 11.06 1.28 10.94
CA GLN A 58 11.94 1.63 12.04
C GLN A 58 12.34 0.40 12.86
N GLY A 59 11.38 -0.41 13.31
CA GLY A 59 11.68 -1.62 14.08
C GLY A 59 12.56 -2.63 13.32
N ILE A 60 12.33 -2.79 12.01
CA ILE A 60 13.17 -3.65 11.16
C ILE A 60 14.58 -3.08 10.97
N MET A 61 14.72 -1.76 10.82
CA MET A 61 16.01 -1.09 10.63
C MET A 61 16.85 -1.07 11.90
N GLU A 62 16.24 -0.78 13.05
CA GLU A 62 16.89 -0.76 14.36
C GLU A 62 17.32 -2.17 14.80
N GLY A 63 16.47 -3.17 14.56
CA GLY A 63 16.78 -4.58 14.81
C GLY A 63 17.71 -5.24 13.79
N ASN A 64 18.14 -4.51 12.74
CA ASN A 64 18.95 -5.04 11.63
C ASN A 64 18.37 -6.31 10.96
N HIS A 65 17.05 -6.45 10.91
CA HIS A 65 16.37 -7.63 10.37
C HIS A 65 16.32 -7.61 8.82
N ARG A 66 17.49 -7.77 8.18
CA ARG A 66 17.68 -7.58 6.73
C ARG A 66 16.73 -8.38 5.83
N ASN A 67 16.30 -9.57 6.27
CA ASN A 67 15.37 -10.43 5.52
C ASN A 67 14.00 -9.76 5.27
N TYR A 68 13.66 -8.70 6.02
CA TYR A 68 12.40 -7.97 5.88
C TYR A 68 12.55 -6.62 5.15
N TYR A 69 13.73 -6.32 4.59
CA TYR A 69 13.93 -5.07 3.86
C TYR A 69 13.07 -5.00 2.59
N GLY A 70 12.90 -6.13 1.90
CA GLY A 70 12.01 -6.22 0.73
C GLY A 70 10.55 -5.95 1.08
N GLU A 71 10.07 -6.47 2.21
CA GLU A 71 8.72 -6.17 2.74
C GLU A 71 8.55 -4.68 3.02
N CYS A 72 9.53 -4.07 3.71
CA CYS A 72 9.53 -2.64 3.99
C CYS A 72 9.48 -1.81 2.70
N ALA A 73 10.28 -2.17 1.70
CA ALA A 73 10.30 -1.49 0.42
C ALA A 73 8.96 -1.62 -0.33
N ALA A 74 8.32 -2.79 -0.28
CA ALA A 74 7.01 -3.03 -0.84
C ALA A 74 5.93 -2.13 -0.20
N TYR A 75 5.91 -2.04 1.13
CA TYR A 75 4.95 -1.19 1.85
C TYR A 75 5.13 0.29 1.54
N ILE A 76 6.38 0.77 1.49
CA ILE A 76 6.66 2.17 1.16
C ILE A 76 6.25 2.48 -0.29
N ALA A 77 6.54 1.58 -1.23
CA ALA A 77 6.13 1.74 -2.61
C ALA A 77 4.60 1.76 -2.75
N ALA A 78 3.90 0.82 -2.10
CA ALA A 78 2.44 0.75 -2.11
C ALA A 78 1.79 2.00 -1.51
N LEU A 79 2.33 2.53 -0.41
CA LEU A 79 1.87 3.79 0.18
C LEU A 79 2.02 4.96 -0.80
N GLY A 80 3.17 5.06 -1.45
CA GLY A 80 3.44 6.12 -2.44
C GLY A 80 2.59 5.99 -3.71
N GLU A 81 2.35 4.77 -4.20
CA GLU A 81 1.43 4.49 -5.32
C GLU A 81 -0.01 4.86 -4.97
N ALA A 82 -0.43 4.58 -3.74
CA ALA A 82 -1.76 4.94 -3.28
C ALA A 82 -1.95 6.47 -3.21
N ARG A 83 -0.93 7.20 -2.72
CA ARG A 83 -0.89 8.67 -2.75
C ARG A 83 -0.95 9.23 -4.17
N GLU A 84 -0.16 8.67 -5.08
CA GLU A 84 -0.14 9.09 -6.49
C GLU A 84 -1.47 8.82 -7.20
N SER A 85 -2.07 7.65 -6.98
CA SER A 85 -3.43 7.33 -7.42
C SER A 85 -4.49 8.26 -6.80
N GLY A 86 -4.18 8.86 -5.65
CA GLY A 86 -5.00 9.87 -4.98
C GLY A 86 -4.87 11.29 -5.53
N GLY A 87 -4.00 11.52 -6.52
CA GLY A 87 -3.80 12.82 -7.15
C GLY A 87 -2.50 13.52 -6.75
N GLU A 88 -1.68 12.94 -5.87
CA GLU A 88 -0.36 13.49 -5.55
C GLU A 88 0.61 13.22 -6.70
N GLN A 89 0.93 14.26 -7.48
CA GLN A 89 1.90 14.14 -8.55
C GLN A 89 3.23 13.61 -8.00
N ASN A 90 3.75 12.52 -8.59
CA ASN A 90 5.01 11.89 -8.18
C ASN A 90 5.00 11.33 -6.74
N GLY A 91 3.81 11.01 -6.21
CA GLY A 91 3.62 10.53 -4.84
C GLY A 91 4.47 9.28 -4.51
N LYS A 92 4.64 8.37 -5.47
CA LYS A 92 5.50 7.19 -5.31
C LYS A 92 6.95 7.59 -5.04
N GLN A 93 7.57 8.35 -5.95
CA GLN A 93 8.98 8.71 -5.81
C GLN A 93 9.22 9.62 -4.60
N ALA A 94 8.32 10.57 -4.33
CA ALA A 94 8.43 11.45 -3.16
C ALA A 94 8.41 10.66 -1.85
N THR A 95 7.48 9.71 -1.73
CA THR A 95 7.39 8.83 -0.55
C THR A 95 8.63 7.96 -0.43
N MET A 96 9.04 7.28 -1.51
CA MET A 96 10.24 6.42 -1.48
C MET A 96 11.52 7.21 -1.17
N ALA A 97 11.65 8.44 -1.68
CA ALA A 97 12.79 9.33 -1.42
C ALA A 97 12.93 9.66 0.08
N LYS A 98 11.82 9.97 0.76
CA LYS A 98 11.79 10.22 2.21
C LYS A 98 12.46 9.10 3.00
N TYR A 99 12.12 7.85 2.70
CA TYR A 99 12.71 6.68 3.37
C TYR A 99 14.15 6.39 2.91
N MET A 100 14.46 6.63 1.64
CA MET A 100 15.81 6.51 1.10
C MET A 100 16.81 7.45 1.79
N ASP A 101 16.36 8.66 2.15
CA ASP A 101 17.17 9.64 2.85
C ASP A 101 17.30 9.32 4.35
N ALA A 102 16.19 8.96 5.01
CA ALA A 102 16.19 8.51 6.40
C ALA A 102 17.16 7.34 6.65
N TYR A 103 17.28 6.43 5.68
CA TYR A 103 18.14 5.24 5.75
C TYR A 103 19.27 5.25 4.72
N SER A 104 19.85 6.42 4.46
CA SER A 104 20.89 6.63 3.44
C SER A 104 22.12 5.70 3.55
N ARG A 105 22.48 5.26 4.77
CA ARG A 105 23.61 4.35 5.03
C ARG A 105 23.27 2.87 4.90
N ARG A 106 22.00 2.51 4.65
CA ARG A 106 21.52 1.12 4.56
C ARG A 106 21.50 0.67 3.09
N SER A 107 22.67 0.36 2.53
CA SER A 107 22.82 0.00 1.10
C SER A 107 21.90 -1.15 0.66
N ALA A 108 21.78 -2.22 1.45
CA ALA A 108 20.90 -3.35 1.15
C ALA A 108 19.43 -2.93 1.07
N PHE A 109 18.95 -2.11 2.02
CA PHE A 109 17.60 -1.58 1.96
C PHE A 109 17.38 -0.68 0.74
N ARG A 110 18.36 0.18 0.42
CA ARG A 110 18.31 1.02 -0.78
C ARG A 110 18.24 0.19 -2.07
N GLN A 111 18.86 -0.99 -2.09
CA GLN A 111 18.77 -1.91 -3.22
C GLN A 111 17.35 -2.47 -3.35
N GLU A 112 16.71 -2.88 -2.24
CA GLU A 112 15.30 -3.30 -2.24
C GLU A 112 14.39 -2.19 -2.76
N MET A 113 14.56 -0.95 -2.29
CA MET A 113 13.79 0.21 -2.75
C MET A 113 13.88 0.40 -4.28
N ARG A 114 15.05 0.17 -4.88
CA ARG A 114 15.21 0.21 -6.35
C ARG A 114 14.46 -0.93 -7.04
N GLY A 115 14.43 -2.11 -6.44
CA GLY A 115 13.62 -3.24 -6.90
C GLY A 115 12.13 -2.92 -7.01
N TYR A 116 11.64 -1.99 -6.19
CA TYR A 116 10.26 -1.49 -6.24
C TYR A 116 10.08 -0.20 -7.06
N GLY A 117 11.08 0.18 -7.84
CA GLY A 117 10.97 1.28 -8.82
C GLY A 117 11.42 2.65 -8.32
N MET A 118 12.19 2.73 -7.22
CA MET A 118 12.86 3.98 -6.83
C MET A 118 13.90 4.39 -7.88
N VAL A 119 13.79 5.61 -8.41
CA VAL A 119 14.77 6.20 -9.32
C VAL A 119 15.81 6.97 -8.51
N ASP A 120 17.06 6.49 -8.49
CA ASP A 120 18.15 7.16 -7.76
C ASP A 120 18.98 8.02 -8.71
N GLY A 121 18.79 9.35 -8.65
CA GLY A 121 19.56 10.32 -9.43
C GLY A 121 21.04 10.43 -9.06
N ARG A 122 21.52 9.72 -8.02
CA ARG A 122 22.93 9.76 -7.57
C ARG A 122 23.87 8.84 -8.38
N LYS A 123 23.42 8.27 -9.50
CA LYS A 123 24.29 7.67 -10.52
C LYS A 123 24.04 8.35 -11.87
N LYS A 124 24.87 9.34 -12.17
CA LYS A 124 25.34 9.63 -13.52
C LYS A 124 26.81 9.22 -13.59
#